data_AF-A0A972LFM4-F1
#
_entry.id   AF-A0A972LFM4-F1
#
_cell.length_a   1.000
_cell.length_b   1.000
_cell.length_c   1.000
_cell.angle_alpha   90.00
_cell.angle_beta   90.00
_cell.angle_gamma   90.00
#
_symmetry.space_group_name_H-M   'P 1'
#
loop_
_entity.id
_entity.type
_entity.pdbx_description
1 polymer ?
#
loop_
_entity_poly.entity_id
_entity_poly.type
_entity_poly.pdbx_seq_one_letter_code
_entity_poly.pdbx_strand_id
1 'polypeptide(L)' 'MPIKIDCYLSPSCASEDSLRENIKKAIEDEGIEAEVKFYRISEEEAKKLGLRGSPSVLINGRDIQPSDVTGFS' A
#
# COMPACT_ATOMS: atom_id res chain seq x y z
N MET A 1 19.24 -2.01 -6.44
CA MET A 1 18.62 -2.56 -5.22
C MET A 1 17.15 -2.71 -5.51
N PRO A 2 16.52 -3.87 -5.30
CA PRO A 2 15.11 -4.06 -5.60
C PRO A 2 14.27 -3.13 -4.72
N ILE A 3 13.26 -2.50 -5.31
CA ILE A 3 12.36 -1.59 -4.60
C ILE A 3 11.43 -2.43 -3.71
N LYS A 4 11.25 -2.06 -2.44
CA LYS A 4 10.28 -2.75 -1.57
C LYS A 4 9.00 -1.96 -1.49
N ILE A 5 7.87 -2.62 -1.71
CA ILE A 5 6.53 -2.02 -1.65
C ILE A 5 5.71 -2.81 -0.63
N ASP A 6 5.51 -2.23 0.55
CA ASP A 6 4.73 -2.81 1.63
C ASP A 6 3.35 -2.15 1.65
N CYS A 7 2.32 -2.93 1.32
CA CYS A 7 0.92 -2.49 1.28
C CYS A 7 0.20 -3.01 2.52
N TYR A 8 -0.32 -2.10 3.33
CA TYR A 8 -1.11 -2.41 4.52
C TYR A 8 -2.58 -2.17 4.24
N LEU A 9 -3.39 -3.21 4.37
CA LEU A 9 -4.82 -3.16 4.11
C LEU A 9 -5.61 -3.59 5.35
N SER A 10 -6.78 -2.99 5.50
CA SER A 10 -7.77 -3.46 6.47
C SER A 10 -8.39 -4.78 5.98
N PRO A 11 -8.83 -5.67 6.89
CA PRO A 11 -9.44 -6.95 6.53
C PRO A 11 -10.72 -6.83 5.70
N SER A 12 -11.35 -5.66 5.69
CA SER A 12 -12.57 -5.36 4.92
C SER A 12 -12.31 -4.50 3.67
N CYS A 13 -11.05 -4.33 3.25
CA CYS A 13 -10.72 -3.46 2.12
C CYS A 13 -11.11 -4.11 0.79
N ALA A 14 -12.16 -3.60 0.16
CA ALA A 14 -12.59 -4.03 -1.18
C ALA A 14 -11.61 -3.59 -2.30
N SER A 15 -10.70 -2.66 -2.01
CA SER A 15 -9.75 -2.10 -2.99
C SER A 15 -8.45 -2.91 -3.15
N GLU A 16 -8.33 -4.07 -2.48
CA GLU A 16 -7.11 -4.92 -2.53
C GLU A 16 -6.77 -5.36 -3.97
N ASP A 17 -7.77 -5.87 -4.70
CA ASP A 17 -7.59 -6.32 -6.10
C ASP A 17 -7.14 -5.19 -7.00
N SER A 18 -7.83 -4.05 -6.97
CA SER A 18 -7.47 -2.87 -7.79
C SER A 18 -6.09 -2.33 -7.44
N LEU A 19 -5.72 -2.30 -6.15
CA LEU A 19 -4.39 -1.87 -5.72
C LEU A 19 -3.31 -2.80 -6.27
N ARG A 20 -3.51 -4.11 -6.16
CA ARG A 20 -2.56 -5.11 -6.65
C ARG A 20 -2.37 -5.02 -8.16
N GLU A 21 -3.45 -4.87 -8.91
CA GLU A 21 -3.38 -4.68 -10.37
C GLU A 21 -2.63 -3.39 -10.74
N ASN A 22 -2.91 -2.28 -10.05
CA ASN A 22 -2.25 -1.00 -10.30
C ASN A 22 -0.75 -1.06 -10.01
N ILE A 23 -0.35 -1.67 -8.89
CA ILE A 23 1.07 -1.83 -8.54
C ILE A 23 1.77 -2.71 -9.58
N LYS A 24 1.14 -3.84 -9.97
CA LYS A 24 1.71 -4.72 -10.99
C LYS A 24 1.90 -3.98 -12.32
N LYS A 25 0.89 -3.22 -12.77
CA LYS A 25 0.99 -2.41 -13.98
C LYS A 25 2.10 -1.37 -13.88
N ALA A 26 2.21 -0.65 -12.76
CA ALA A 26 3.25 0.35 -12.58
C ALA A 26 4.66 -0.27 -12.65
N ILE A 27 4.88 -1.41 -12.00
CA ILE A 27 6.16 -2.13 -12.05
C ILE A 27 6.51 -2.56 -13.48
N GLU A 28 5.52 -3.06 -14.22
CA GLU A 28 5.68 -3.51 -15.61
C GLU A 28 5.92 -2.36 -16.57
N ASP A 29 5.19 -1.24 -16.41
CA ASP A 29 5.31 -0.03 -17.23
C ASP A 29 6.66 0.67 -17.02
N GLU A 30 7.11 0.72 -15.76
CA GLU A 30 8.38 1.35 -15.37
C GLU A 30 9.59 0.41 -15.59
N GLY A 31 9.34 -0.88 -15.88
CA GLY A 31 10.37 -1.88 -16.17
C GLY A 31 11.31 -2.16 -15.00
N ILE A 32 10.82 -1.96 -13.76
CA ILE A 32 11.60 -2.11 -12.53
C ILE A 32 11.35 -3.45 -11.86
N GLU A 33 12.29 -3.90 -11.03
CA GLU A 33 12.06 -5.02 -10.10
C GLU A 33 11.68 -4.48 -8.72
N ALA A 34 10.47 -4.82 -8.27
CA ALA A 34 9.98 -4.48 -6.95
C ALA A 34 9.39 -5.70 -6.21
N GLU A 35 9.71 -5.81 -4.92
CA GLU A 35 9.14 -6.80 -4.00
C GLU A 35 7.88 -6.21 -3.36
N VAL A 36 6.71 -6.71 -3.76
CA VAL A 36 5.42 -6.25 -3.26
C VAL A 36 4.91 -7.20 -2.18
N LYS A 37 4.60 -6.68 -0.99
CA LYS A 37 4.01 -7.46 0.11
C LYS A 37 2.70 -6.84 0.56
N PHE A 38 1.71 -7.68 0.79
CA PHE A 38 0.40 -7.29 1.27
C PHE A 38 0.23 -7.77 2.71
N TYR A 39 -0.02 -6.83 3.61
CA TYR A 39 -0.22 -7.05 5.03
C TYR A 39 -1.66 -6.69 5.37
N ARG A 40 -2.43 -7.69 5.79
CA ARG A 40 -3.78 -7.45 6.34
C ARG A 40 -3.65 -7.18 7.82
N ILE A 41 -3.87 -5.94 8.21
CA ILE A 41 -3.77 -5.48 9.59
C ILE A 41 -5.08 -4.84 10.03
N SER A 42 -5.43 -5.02 11.31
CA SER A 42 -6.57 -4.34 11.90
C SER A 42 -6.27 -2.85 12.08
N GLU A 43 -7.32 -2.03 12.23
CA GLU A 43 -7.19 -0.58 12.48
C GLU A 43 -6.30 -0.27 13.69
N GLU A 44 -6.35 -1.11 14.73
CA GLU A 44 -5.49 -0.97 15.91
C GLU A 44 -4.00 -1.13 15.59
N GLU A 45 -3.65 -2.10 14.76
CA GLU A 45 -2.27 -2.36 14.33
C GLU A 45 -1.79 -1.25 13.39
N ALA A 46 -2.65 -0.78 12.50
CA ALA A 46 -2.37 0.37 11.64
C ALA A 46 -2.04 1.61 12.47
N LYS A 47 -2.83 1.89 13.50
CA LYS A 47 -2.63 3.03 14.41
C LYS A 47 -1.32 2.92 15.20
N LYS A 48 -0.93 1.72 15.64
CA LYS A 48 0.39 1.48 16.28
C LYS A 48 1.56 1.71 15.34
N LEU A 49 1.40 1.36 14.07
CA LEU A 49 2.38 1.59 13.01
C LEU A 49 2.39 3.05 12.52
N GLY A 50 1.48 3.90 13.01
CA GLY A 50 1.33 5.29 12.57
C GLY A 50 0.68 5.44 11.19
N LEU A 51 0.08 4.36 10.67
CA LEU A 51 -0.66 4.36 9.43
C LEU A 51 -2.01 5.06 9.64
N ARG A 52 -2.34 5.99 8.75
CA ARG A 52 -3.51 6.87 8.89
C ARG A 52 -4.76 6.35 8.18
N GLY A 53 -4.62 5.35 7.32
CA GLY A 53 -5.74 4.79 6.56
C GLY A 53 -5.39 3.48 5.87
N SER A 54 -6.43 2.82 5.35
CA SER A 54 -6.29 1.66 4.46
C SER A 54 -6.88 2.00 3.09
N PRO A 55 -6.21 1.66 1.99
CA PRO A 55 -4.89 1.04 1.91
C PRO A 55 -3.76 2.06 2.21
N SER A 56 -2.72 1.66 2.94
CA SER A 56 -1.45 2.41 3.08
C SER A 56 -0.37 1.73 2.25
N VAL A 57 0.47 2.50 1.56
CA VAL A 57 1.53 1.96 0.69
C VAL A 57 2.86 2.60 1.07
N LEU A 58 3.80 1.77 1.53
CA LEU A 58 5.14 2.18 1.88
C LEU A 58 6.11 1.68 0.82
N ILE A 59 6.84 2.60 0.20
CA ILE A 59 7.92 2.28 -0.73
C ILE A 59 9.25 2.50 -0.03
N ASN A 60 10.03 1.44 0.14
CA ASN A 60 11.29 1.43 0.90
C ASN A 60 11.13 2.01 2.32
N GLY A 61 10.02 1.67 2.99
CA GLY A 61 9.69 2.19 4.33
C GLY A 61 9.27 3.66 4.37
N ARG A 62 9.11 4.31 3.21
CA ARG A 62 8.55 5.67 3.11
C ARG A 62 7.12 5.57 2.61
N ASP A 63 6.20 6.12 3.38
CA ASP A 63 4.83 6.29 2.93
C ASP A 63 4.80 7.24 1.73
N ILE A 64 4.15 6.81 0.66
CA ILE A 64 4.04 7.59 -0.58
C ILE A 64 2.68 8.25 -0.73
N GLN A 65 1.74 7.99 0.18
CA GLN A 65 0.44 8.60 0.11
C GLN A 65 0.54 10.06 0.58
N PRO A 66 0.09 11.02 -0.24
CA PRO A 66 0.01 12.39 0.23
C PRO A 66 -0.95 12.44 1.43
N SER A 67 -0.61 13.21 2.46
CA SER A 67 -1.44 13.36 3.67
C SER A 67 -2.86 13.89 3.41
N ASP A 68 -3.16 14.27 2.16
CA ASP A 68 -4.39 14.90 1.68
C ASP A 68 -5.33 13.95 0.91
N VAL A 69 -4.95 12.68 0.66
CA VAL A 69 -5.93 11.71 0.11
C VAL A 69 -6.88 11.24 1.22
N THR A 70 -7.85 12.09 1.57
CA THR A 70 -9.10 11.69 2.19
C THR A 70 -10.00 11.08 1.11
N GLY A 71 -9.66 9.88 0.66
CA GLY A 71 -10.47 9.12 -0.29
C GLY A 71 -11.30 8.07 0.42
N PHE A 72 -12.44 8.46 0.99
CA PHE A 72 -13.49 7.53 1.41
C PHE A 72 -14.72 7.81 0.55
N SER A 73 -15.11 6.84 -0.28
CA SER A 73 -16.46 6.69 -0.84
C SER A 73 -16.76 5.22 -0.96
#